data_AF-A0A1Y6LYV9-F1
#
_entry.id   AF-A0A1Y6LYV9-F1
#
_cell.length_a   1.000
_cell.length_b   1.000
_cell.length_c   1.000
_cell.angle_alpha   90.00
_cell.angle_beta   90.00
_cell.angle_gamma   90.00
#
_symmetry.space_group_name_H-M   'P 1'
#
loop_
_entity.id
_entity.type
_entity.pdbx_description
1 polymer ?
#
loop_
_entity_poly.entity_id
_entity_poly.type
_entity_poly.pdbx_seq_one_letter_code
_entity_poly.pdbx_strand_id
1 'polypeptide(L)'
;MAQPAAQGFYELYRGTSIGLALADTLDDLISSRRIEPQLAMRIMANFDQHIASVLGEKVKARMNFKGHLDVYRFCDEVWTFVIKDVKFKMDNNTQQLDAEKVKIVACQTKEKAT
;
A
#
# COMPACT_ATOMS: atom_id res chain seq x y z
N MET A 1 14.37 -4.37 28.23
CA MET A 1 13.00 -3.84 28.30
C MET A 1 12.52 -3.60 26.88
N ALA A 2 11.66 -4.47 26.35
CA ALA A 2 11.11 -4.30 25.00
C ALA A 2 9.92 -3.34 25.10
N GLN A 3 10.01 -2.19 24.44
CA GLN A 3 8.87 -1.28 24.31
C GLN A 3 7.78 -1.98 23.49
N PRO A 4 6.49 -1.88 23.88
CA PRO A 4 5.42 -2.37 23.04
C PRO A 4 5.41 -1.54 21.77
N ALA A 5 5.61 -2.18 20.61
CA ALA A 5 5.47 -1.52 19.32
C ALA A 5 4.06 -0.91 19.26
N ALA A 6 3.98 0.42 19.18
CA ALA A 6 2.74 1.12 18.92
C ALA A 6 2.04 0.42 17.74
N GLN A 7 0.75 0.14 17.88
CA GLN A 7 -0.09 -0.51 16.85
C GLN A 7 0.08 0.22 15.51
N GLY A 8 1.05 -0.24 14.72
CA GLY A 8 1.58 0.51 13.59
C GLY A 8 0.72 0.29 12.36
N PHE A 9 0.46 1.37 11.64
CA PHE A 9 -0.10 1.28 10.30
C PHE A 9 0.86 0.49 9.40
N TYR A 10 0.32 -0.25 8.44
CA TYR A 10 1.17 -0.98 7.50
C TYR A 10 1.99 -0.02 6.65
N GLU A 11 3.30 -0.27 6.56
CA GLU A 11 4.20 0.44 5.65
C GLU A 11 4.03 0.00 4.18
N LEU A 12 3.05 -0.86 3.89
CA LEU A 12 2.74 -1.42 2.56
C LEU A 12 2.65 -0.32 1.49
N TYR A 13 2.03 0.81 1.83
CA TYR A 13 1.78 1.88 0.88
C TYR A 13 3.02 2.72 0.55
N ARG A 14 4.13 2.56 1.28
CA ARG A 14 5.40 3.23 0.94
C ARG A 14 5.96 2.77 -0.41
N GLY A 15 5.68 1.53 -0.81
CA GLY A 15 6.07 0.99 -2.12
C GLY A 15 5.19 1.41 -3.30
N THR A 16 4.17 2.25 -3.07
CA THR A 16 3.35 2.82 -4.15
C THR A 16 4.04 4.02 -4.79
N SER A 17 3.63 4.43 -6.00
CA SER A 17 4.24 5.57 -6.69
C SER A 17 4.27 6.85 -5.85
N ILE A 18 3.24 7.13 -5.06
CA ILE A 18 3.21 8.30 -4.15
C ILE A 18 4.14 8.11 -2.94
N GLY A 19 4.23 6.90 -2.40
CA GLY A 19 5.13 6.59 -1.29
C GLY A 19 6.60 6.66 -1.70
N LEU A 20 6.93 6.18 -2.90
CA LEU A 20 8.27 6.28 -3.49
C LEU A 20 8.65 7.73 -3.75
N ALA A 21 7.77 8.51 -4.38
CA ALA A 21 8.03 9.93 -4.62
C ALA A 21 8.26 10.72 -3.33
N LEU A 22 7.54 10.39 -2.25
CA LEU A 22 7.78 10.97 -0.94
C LEU A 22 9.14 10.56 -0.38
N ALA A 23 9.49 9.26 -0.43
CA ALA A 23 10.77 8.75 0.06
C ALA A 23 11.95 9.42 -0.68
N ASP A 24 11.90 9.46 -2.02
CA ASP A 24 12.92 10.11 -2.85
C ASP A 24 13.08 11.59 -2.47
N THR A 25 11.97 12.31 -2.28
CA THR A 25 12.01 13.73 -1.85
C THR A 25 12.63 13.90 -0.47
N LEU A 26 12.35 12.99 0.47
CA LEU A 26 12.93 13.05 1.81
C LEU A 26 14.43 12.73 1.78
N ASP A 27 14.86 11.77 0.97
CA ASP A 27 16.27 11.41 0.80
C ASP A 27 17.07 12.57 0.17
N ASP A 28 16.49 13.30 -0.79
CA ASP A 28 17.09 14.51 -1.34
C ASP A 28 17.26 15.63 -0.29
N LEU A 29 16.25 15.82 0.56
CA LEU A 29 16.31 16.81 1.66
C LEU A 29 17.32 16.43 2.74
N ILE A 30 17.49 15.14 3.02
CA ILE A 30 18.52 14.63 3.93
C ILE A 30 19.91 14.86 3.31
N SER A 31 20.07 14.49 2.04
CA SER A 31 21.35 14.60 1.30
C SER A 31 21.82 16.06 1.19
N SER A 32 20.88 16.98 1.02
CA SER A 32 21.12 18.44 1.05
C SER A 32 21.21 19.04 2.46
N ARG A 33 21.21 18.20 3.51
CA ARG A 33 21.27 18.60 4.93
C ARG A 33 20.20 19.59 5.37
N ARG A 34 19.03 19.56 4.71
CA ARG A 34 17.89 20.43 5.03
C ARG A 34 16.99 19.87 6.11
N ILE A 35 16.95 18.55 6.25
CA ILE A 35 16.24 17.84 7.31
C ILE A 35 17.11 16.74 7.90
N GLU A 36 16.86 16.39 9.16
CA GLU A 36 17.49 15.23 9.79
C GLU A 36 16.75 13.93 9.45
N PRO A 37 17.45 12.78 9.41
CA PRO A 37 16.82 11.48 9.16
C PRO A 37 15.67 11.14 10.13
N GLN A 38 15.77 11.58 11.38
CA GLN A 38 14.73 11.37 12.37
C GLN A 38 13.41 12.07 12.01
N LEU A 39 13.49 13.25 11.40
CA LEU A 39 12.31 13.97 10.94
C LEU A 39 11.67 13.26 9.73
N ALA A 40 12.48 12.77 8.79
CA ALA A 40 11.98 12.01 7.65
C ALA A 40 11.24 10.73 8.09
N MET A 41 11.77 9.99 9.05
CA MET A 41 11.08 8.82 9.62
C MET A 41 9.72 9.19 10.23
N ARG A 42 9.62 10.33 10.92
CA ARG A 42 8.34 10.83 11.46
C ARG A 42 7.36 11.20 10.34
N ILE A 43 7.83 11.79 9.25
CA ILE A 43 6.99 12.12 8.08
C ILE A 43 6.46 10.83 7.44
N MET A 44 7.29 9.81 7.26
CA MET A 44 6.87 8.51 6.73
C MET A 44 5.85 7.80 7.62
N ALA A 45 6.03 7.84 8.94
CA ALA A 45 5.05 7.29 9.88
C ALA A 45 3.68 8.01 9.78
N ASN A 46 3.68 9.34 9.59
CA ASN A 46 2.43 10.09 9.34
C ASN A 46 1.81 9.71 8.01
N PHE A 47 2.62 9.51 6.97
CA PHE A 47 2.14 9.04 5.67
C PHE A 47 1.41 7.70 5.79
N ASP A 48 1.98 6.72 6.49
CA ASP A 48 1.35 5.40 6.66
C ASP A 48 -0.03 5.48 7.31
N GLN A 49 -0.17 6.34 8.33
CA GLN A 49 -1.46 6.60 8.98
C GLN A 49 -2.46 7.27 8.04
N HIS A 50 -2.05 8.34 7.36
CA HIS A 50 -2.96 9.14 6.56
C HIS A 50 -3.41 8.44 5.27
N ILE A 51 -2.52 7.72 4.59
CA ILE A 51 -2.91 7.01 3.36
C ILE A 51 -3.95 5.92 3.67
N ALA A 52 -3.77 5.18 4.76
CA ALA A 52 -4.71 4.14 5.18
C ALA A 52 -6.09 4.72 5.52
N SER A 53 -6.14 5.82 6.29
CA SER A 53 -7.39 6.52 6.64
C SER A 53 -8.09 7.09 5.39
N VAL A 54 -7.36 7.78 4.51
CA VAL A 54 -7.93 8.37 3.29
C VAL A 54 -8.51 7.30 2.36
N LEU A 55 -7.80 6.18 2.17
CA LEU A 55 -8.28 5.07 1.36
C LEU A 55 -9.55 4.43 1.95
N GLY A 56 -9.61 4.22 3.26
CA GLY A 56 -10.79 3.65 3.92
C GLY A 56 -12.00 4.57 3.96
N GLU A 57 -11.79 5.87 4.19
CA GLU A 57 -12.87 6.83 4.40
C GLU A 57 -13.39 7.44 3.10
N LYS A 58 -12.49 7.86 2.20
CA LYS A 58 -12.82 8.72 1.06
C LYS A 58 -12.97 7.95 -0.25
N VAL A 59 -12.29 6.82 -0.42
CA VAL A 59 -12.36 6.05 -1.68
C VAL A 59 -13.57 5.12 -1.66
N LYS A 60 -14.52 5.35 -2.57
CA LYS A 60 -15.73 4.52 -2.74
C LYS A 60 -15.78 3.76 -4.05
N ALA A 61 -14.81 4.00 -4.94
CA ALA A 61 -14.73 3.31 -6.22
C ALA A 61 -14.54 1.81 -5.99
N ARG A 62 -15.22 1.01 -6.83
CA ARG A 62 -15.14 -0.44 -6.81
C ARG A 62 -14.66 -0.93 -8.18
N MET A 63 -13.92 -2.02 -8.15
CA MET A 63 -13.46 -2.73 -9.33
C MET A 63 -13.68 -4.22 -9.16
N ASN A 64 -13.97 -4.90 -10.25
CA ASN A 64 -14.00 -6.34 -10.35
C ASN A 64 -12.88 -6.78 -11.27
N PHE A 65 -12.26 -7.93 -11.00
CA PHE A 65 -11.25 -8.49 -11.89
C PHE A 65 -11.37 -10.00 -12.02
N LYS A 66 -10.90 -10.52 -13.16
CA LYS A 66 -10.78 -11.96 -13.44
C LYS A 66 -9.43 -12.23 -14.08
N GLY A 67 -8.83 -13.36 -13.78
CA GLY A 67 -7.55 -13.78 -14.37
C GLY A 67 -7.16 -15.18 -13.89
N HIS A 68 -5.98 -15.64 -14.28
CA HIS A 68 -5.44 -16.95 -13.94
C HIS A 68 -4.41 -16.83 -12.82
N LEU A 69 -4.65 -17.49 -11.68
CA LEU A 69 -3.69 -17.52 -10.58
C LEU A 69 -2.44 -18.31 -10.98
N ASP A 70 -1.27 -17.69 -10.87
CA ASP A 70 0.04 -18.29 -11.16
C ASP A 70 0.66 -18.85 -9.88
N VAL A 71 0.90 -17.98 -8.89
CA VAL A 71 1.43 -18.36 -7.57
C VAL A 71 0.75 -17.57 -6.46
N TYR A 72 0.64 -18.19 -5.27
CA TYR A 72 0.15 -17.56 -4.06
C TYR A 72 1.07 -17.86 -2.87
N ARG A 73 1.11 -16.95 -1.90
CA ARG A 73 1.85 -17.10 -0.65
C ARG A 73 1.11 -16.38 0.47
N PHE A 74 1.04 -17.03 1.63
CA PHE A 74 0.61 -16.42 2.88
C PHE A 74 1.74 -16.57 3.92
N CYS A 75 2.20 -15.45 4.48
CA CYS A 75 3.21 -15.41 5.54
C CYS A 75 3.02 -14.11 6.32
N ASP A 76 3.14 -14.17 7.65
CA ASP A 76 3.06 -13.00 8.54
C ASP A 76 1.81 -12.14 8.31
N GLU A 77 0.64 -12.78 8.18
CA GLU A 77 -0.65 -12.10 7.95
C GLU A 77 -0.74 -11.31 6.62
N VAL A 78 0.22 -11.54 5.70
CA VAL A 78 0.25 -10.92 4.37
C VAL A 78 0.04 -11.96 3.29
N TRP A 79 -0.99 -11.73 2.47
CA TRP A 79 -1.23 -12.45 1.23
C TRP A 79 -0.45 -11.83 0.08
N THR A 80 0.15 -12.68 -0.76
CA THR A 80 0.72 -12.28 -2.04
C THR A 80 0.20 -13.21 -3.13
N PHE A 81 -0.37 -12.64 -4.17
CA PHE A 81 -0.83 -13.35 -5.37
C PHE A 81 -0.11 -12.80 -6.60
N VAL A 82 0.21 -13.69 -7.53
CA VAL A 82 0.60 -13.32 -8.89
C VAL A 82 -0.45 -13.90 -9.82
N ILE A 83 -1.08 -13.04 -10.61
CA ILE A 83 -2.19 -13.40 -11.50
C ILE A 83 -1.79 -13.00 -12.92
N LYS A 84 -2.08 -13.89 -13.89
CA LYS A 84 -1.84 -13.70 -15.33
C LYS A 84 -3.16 -13.43 -16.07
N ASP A 85 -3.05 -12.75 -17.21
CA ASP A 85 -4.17 -12.44 -18.12
C ASP A 85 -5.36 -11.81 -17.39
N VAL A 86 -5.08 -10.74 -16.64
CA VAL A 86 -6.04 -10.10 -15.75
C VAL A 86 -6.87 -9.08 -16.51
N LYS A 87 -8.19 -9.18 -16.37
CA LYS A 87 -9.20 -8.28 -16.93
C LYS A 87 -9.87 -7.54 -15.80
N PHE A 88 -9.70 -6.22 -15.73
CA PHE A 88 -10.32 -5.33 -14.75
C PHE A 88 -11.54 -4.62 -15.34
N LYS A 89 -12.57 -4.48 -14.52
CA LYS A 89 -13.78 -3.71 -14.81
C LYS A 89 -14.08 -2.78 -13.63
N MET A 90 -14.11 -1.48 -13.89
CA MET A 90 -14.53 -0.47 -12.91
C MET A 90 -16.05 -0.26 -13.01
N ASP A 91 -16.73 0.00 -11.90
CA ASP A 91 -18.20 0.14 -11.88
C ASP A 91 -18.72 1.25 -12.80
N ASN A 92 -17.94 2.33 -13.00
CA ASN A 92 -18.34 3.51 -13.78
C ASN A 92 -17.70 3.59 -15.17
N ASN A 93 -16.95 2.58 -15.61
CA ASN A 93 -16.25 2.61 -16.89
C ASN A 93 -16.67 1.43 -17.77
N THR A 94 -17.12 1.72 -18.99
CA THR A 94 -17.43 0.71 -20.01
C THR A 94 -16.17 0.07 -20.57
N GLN A 95 -14.99 0.69 -20.39
CA GLN A 95 -13.73 0.11 -20.84
C GLN A 95 -13.18 -0.91 -19.83
N GLN A 96 -12.92 -2.11 -20.35
CA GLN A 96 -12.16 -3.14 -19.67
C GLN A 96 -10.67 -2.84 -19.80
N LEU A 97 -9.93 -2.96 -18.69
CA LEU A 97 -8.48 -2.83 -18.68
C LEU A 97 -7.86 -4.22 -18.61
N ASP A 98 -6.92 -4.50 -19.51
CA ASP A 98 -6.24 -5.79 -19.57
C ASP A 98 -4.78 -5.63 -19.10
N ALA A 99 -4.29 -6.62 -18.35
CA ALA A 99 -2.91 -6.68 -17.89
C ALA A 99 -2.38 -8.12 -17.99
N GLU A 100 -1.19 -8.28 -18.58
CA GLU A 100 -0.56 -9.60 -18.74
C GLU A 100 -0.26 -10.26 -17.39
N LYS A 101 0.22 -9.47 -16.41
CA LYS A 101 0.62 -9.97 -15.10
C LYS A 101 0.42 -8.91 -14.01
N VAL A 102 -0.18 -9.32 -12.90
CA VAL A 102 -0.47 -8.47 -11.73
C VAL A 102 0.02 -9.14 -10.46
N LYS A 103 0.70 -8.38 -9.60
CA LYS A 103 1.04 -8.79 -8.23
C LYS A 103 0.10 -8.10 -7.24
N ILE A 104 -0.63 -8.87 -6.45
CA ILE A 104 -1.49 -8.36 -5.38
C ILE A 104 -0.80 -8.66 -4.06
N VAL A 105 -0.61 -7.63 -3.23
CA VAL A 105 -0.14 -7.77 -1.85
C VAL A 105 -1.24 -7.21 -0.94
N ALA A 106 -1.77 -8.06 -0.05
CA ALA A 106 -2.89 -7.73 0.80
C ALA A 106 -2.56 -8.05 2.26
N CYS A 107 -2.60 -7.04 3.12
CA CYS A 107 -2.48 -7.22 4.57
C CYS A 107 -3.85 -7.41 5.19
N GLN A 108 -3.94 -8.23 6.23
CA GLN A 108 -5.19 -8.40 6.96
C GLN A 108 -5.59 -7.11 7.66
N THR A 109 -6.84 -6.67 7.45
CA THR A 109 -7.42 -5.61 8.27
C THR A 109 -7.67 -6.19 9.66
N LYS A 110 -7.00 -5.65 10.68
CA LYS A 110 -7.40 -5.91 12.06
C LYS A 110 -8.73 -5.19 12.25
N GLU A 111 -9.84 -5.94 12.27
CA GLU A 111 -11.12 -5.37 12.68
C GLU A 111 -10.89 -4.66 14.02
N LYS A 112 -11.38 -3.42 14.15
CA LYS A 112 -11.60 -2.88 15.49
C LYS A 112 -12.64 -3.81 16.11
N ALA A 113 -12.22 -4.63 17.06
CA ALA A 113 -13.15 -5.35 17.93
C ALA A 113 -14.16 -4.32 18.43
N THR A 114 -15.43 -4.53 18.09
CA THR A 114 -16.53 -3.67 18.52
C THR A 114 -16.77 -3.86 20.01
#